data_AF-A0A7S1WDC4-F1
#
_entry.id   AF-A0A7S1WDC4-F1
#
_cell.length_a   1.000
_cell.length_b   1.000
_cell.length_c   1.000
_cell.angle_alpha   90.00
_cell.angle_beta   90.00
_cell.angle_gamma   90.00
#
_symmetry.space_group_name_H-M   'P 1'
#
loop_
_entity.id
_entity.type
_entity.pdbx_description
1 polymer ?
#
loop_
_entity_poly.entity_id
_entity_poly.type
_entity_poly.pdbx_seq_one_letter_code
_entity_poly.pdbx_strand_id
1 'polypeptide(L)'
;APQQVAPPPPLNLALIAHGFGKAAVREESLLAGPLATAALESLSGFTPKYIACLLDGLTLADCYREDLFRAALEAYIKIGSIGGSRRANMMNRVIFSAVLETPSLFEGVP
;
A
#
# COMPACT_ATOMS: atom_id res chain seq x y z
N ALA A 1 -11.90 2.25 -31.10
CA ALA A 1 -11.05 1.53 -30.14
C ALA A 1 -11.15 2.24 -28.81
N PRO A 2 -11.33 1.54 -27.68
CA PRO A 2 -11.25 2.21 -26.37
C PRO A 2 -9.85 2.82 -26.24
N GLN A 3 -9.78 4.11 -25.90
CA GLN A 3 -8.52 4.78 -25.62
C GLN A 3 -7.87 4.06 -24.43
N GLN A 4 -6.69 3.48 -24.63
CA GLN A 4 -5.85 3.01 -23.53
C GLN A 4 -5.42 4.25 -22.74
N VAL A 5 -6.15 4.53 -21.67
CA VAL A 5 -5.75 5.53 -20.68
C VAL A 5 -4.54 4.96 -19.96
N ALA A 6 -3.43 5.71 -19.96
CA ALA A 6 -2.24 5.32 -19.23
C ALA A 6 -2.58 5.12 -17.74
N PRO A 7 -1.99 4.11 -17.07
CA PRO A 7 -2.25 3.88 -15.66
C PRO A 7 -1.89 5.12 -14.83
N PRO A 8 -2.65 5.45 -13.78
CA PRO A 8 -2.35 6.61 -12.94
C PRO A 8 -0.92 6.48 -12.36
N PRO A 9 -0.18 7.60 -12.22
CA PRO A 9 1.14 7.56 -11.62
C PRO A 9 1.11 6.94 -10.21
N PRO A 10 2.13 6.15 -9.81
CA PRO A 10 2.24 5.57 -8.46
C PRO A 10 2.02 6.56 -7.31
N LEU A 11 2.50 7.80 -7.49
CA LEU A 11 2.28 8.89 -6.53
C LEU A 11 0.79 9.16 -6.32
N ASN A 12 -0.01 9.21 -7.38
CA ASN A 12 -1.42 9.55 -7.30
C ASN A 12 -2.20 8.43 -6.60
N LEU A 13 -1.93 7.17 -6.95
CA LEU A 13 -2.55 6.01 -6.31
C LEU A 13 -2.28 6.02 -4.80
N ALA A 14 -1.01 6.26 -4.41
CA ALA A 14 -0.61 6.33 -3.01
C ALA A 14 -1.24 7.52 -2.26
N LEU A 15 -1.32 8.71 -2.88
CA LEU A 15 -1.90 9.89 -2.25
C LEU A 15 -3.42 9.80 -2.11
N ILE A 16 -4.12 9.21 -3.10
CA ILE A 16 -5.56 8.97 -3.02
C ILE A 16 -5.84 8.01 -1.86
N ALA A 17 -5.22 6.82 -1.84
CA ALA A 17 -5.42 5.86 -0.77
C ALA A 17 -5.11 6.47 0.61
N HIS A 18 -3.99 7.17 0.74
CA HIS A 18 -3.61 7.85 1.98
C HIS A 18 -4.65 8.89 2.40
N GLY A 19 -5.11 9.73 1.46
CA GLY A 19 -6.11 10.77 1.74
C GLY A 19 -7.41 10.20 2.30
N PHE A 20 -7.93 9.15 1.67
CA PHE A 20 -9.11 8.43 2.15
C PHE A 20 -8.89 7.81 3.53
N GLY A 21 -7.74 7.15 3.74
CA GLY A 21 -7.39 6.57 5.04
C GLY A 21 -7.29 7.62 6.16
N LYS A 22 -6.69 8.79 5.89
CA LYS A 22 -6.63 9.87 6.88
C LYS A 22 -7.98 10.50 7.18
N ALA A 23 -8.89 10.49 6.21
CA ALA A 23 -10.26 10.94 6.41
C ALA A 23 -11.16 9.85 7.03
N ALA A 24 -10.66 8.62 7.21
CA ALA A 24 -11.44 7.44 7.62
C ALA A 24 -12.69 7.22 6.75
N VAL A 25 -12.56 7.47 5.43
CA VAL A 25 -13.64 7.29 4.46
C VAL A 25 -13.48 5.96 3.75
N ARG A 26 -14.47 5.08 3.92
CA ARG A 26 -14.57 3.82 3.19
C ARG A 26 -15.26 4.04 1.86
N GLU A 27 -14.52 3.94 0.76
CA GLU A 27 -15.04 4.00 -0.61
C GLU A 27 -14.59 2.76 -1.39
N GLU A 28 -15.22 1.63 -1.09
CA GLU A 28 -14.81 0.31 -1.57
C GLU A 28 -14.84 0.20 -3.10
N SER A 29 -15.81 0.87 -3.74
CA SER A 29 -15.99 0.87 -5.20
C SER A 29 -14.81 1.49 -5.94
N LEU A 30 -14.03 2.35 -5.27
CA LEU A 30 -12.82 2.97 -5.79
C LEU A 30 -11.56 2.28 -5.25
N LEU A 31 -11.46 2.17 -3.93
CA LEU A 31 -10.22 1.83 -3.23
C LEU A 31 -9.87 0.35 -3.37
N ALA A 32 -10.80 -0.55 -3.05
CA ALA A 32 -10.58 -1.99 -3.16
C ALA A 32 -10.67 -2.49 -4.61
N GLY A 33 -11.41 -1.76 -5.47
CA GLY A 33 -11.53 -2.08 -6.89
C GLY A 33 -10.40 -1.47 -7.75
N PRO A 34 -10.70 -0.44 -8.55
CA PRO A 34 -9.81 0.06 -9.61
C PRO A 34 -8.49 0.61 -9.07
N LEU A 35 -8.46 1.26 -7.90
CA LEU A 35 -7.22 1.80 -7.34
C LEU A 35 -6.26 0.67 -6.93
N ALA A 36 -6.74 -0.32 -6.17
CA ALA A 36 -5.91 -1.44 -5.74
C ALA A 36 -5.40 -2.26 -6.93
N THR A 37 -6.23 -2.49 -7.96
CA THR A 37 -5.81 -3.17 -9.19
C THR A 37 -4.74 -2.38 -9.93
N ALA A 38 -4.93 -1.08 -10.15
CA ALA A 38 -3.93 -0.24 -10.81
C ALA A 38 -2.62 -0.17 -10.00
N ALA A 39 -2.71 -0.16 -8.67
CA ALA A 39 -1.54 -0.18 -7.80
C ALA A 39 -0.77 -1.50 -7.94
N LEU A 40 -1.48 -2.63 -7.92
CA LEU A 40 -0.89 -3.96 -8.09
C LEU A 40 -0.12 -4.09 -9.41
N GLU A 41 -0.70 -3.60 -10.51
CA GLU A 41 -0.11 -3.65 -11.86
C GLU A 41 1.11 -2.71 -12.01
N SER A 42 1.27 -1.71 -11.14
CA SER A 42 2.30 -0.66 -11.27
C SER A 42 3.27 -0.58 -10.08
N LEU A 43 3.31 -1.60 -9.22
CA LEU A 43 4.16 -1.65 -8.01
C LEU A 43 5.65 -1.37 -8.27
N SER A 44 6.16 -1.73 -9.45
CA SER A 44 7.56 -1.46 -9.84
C SER A 44 7.92 0.03 -9.86
N GLY A 45 6.94 0.91 -10.03
CA GLY A 45 7.11 2.36 -9.98
C GLY A 45 6.95 2.97 -8.58
N PHE A 46 6.65 2.16 -7.56
CA PHE A 46 6.44 2.67 -6.21
C PHE A 46 7.77 2.86 -5.47
N THR A 47 7.89 4.00 -4.79
CA THR A 47 8.92 4.20 -3.77
C THR A 47 8.45 3.54 -2.45
N PRO A 48 9.35 3.26 -1.49
CA PRO A 48 8.96 2.76 -0.18
C PRO A 48 7.95 3.65 0.55
N LYS A 49 8.07 4.97 0.35
CA LYS A 49 7.12 5.95 0.90
C LYS A 49 5.73 5.77 0.28
N TYR A 50 5.65 5.54 -1.03
CA TYR A 50 4.38 5.34 -1.72
C TYR A 50 3.73 4.03 -1.30
N ILE A 51 4.52 2.95 -1.12
CA ILE A 51 4.02 1.69 -0.59
C ILE A 51 3.44 1.89 0.81
N ALA A 52 4.19 2.54 1.70
CA ALA A 52 3.70 2.81 3.05
C ALA A 52 2.42 3.65 3.06
N CYS A 53 2.29 4.64 2.17
CA CYS A 53 1.08 5.45 2.00
C CYS A 53 -0.11 4.69 1.40
N LEU A 54 0.15 3.75 0.50
CA LEU A 54 -0.89 2.92 -0.09
C LEU A 54 -1.44 1.95 0.95
N LEU A 55 -0.56 1.21 1.61
CA LEU A 55 -0.94 0.19 2.59
C LEU A 55 -1.65 0.78 3.80
N ASP A 56 -1.10 1.85 4.39
CA ASP A 56 -1.74 2.46 5.55
C ASP A 56 -3.05 3.16 5.18
N GLY A 57 -3.13 3.75 3.99
CA GLY A 57 -4.34 4.37 3.47
C GLY A 57 -5.48 3.37 3.30
N LEU A 58 -5.20 2.24 2.65
CA LEU A 58 -6.20 1.18 2.44
C LEU A 58 -6.65 0.52 3.75
N THR A 59 -5.72 0.26 4.68
CA THR A 59 -6.04 -0.25 6.02
C THR A 59 -6.93 0.74 6.79
N LEU A 60 -6.55 2.02 6.87
CA LEU A 60 -7.32 3.03 7.60
C LEU A 60 -8.69 3.33 6.98
N ALA A 61 -8.84 3.12 5.67
CA ALA A 61 -10.10 3.26 4.94
C ALA A 61 -10.96 1.99 4.97
N ASP A 62 -10.55 0.93 5.68
CA ASP A 62 -11.24 -0.37 5.71
C ASP A 62 -11.49 -0.95 4.31
N CYS A 63 -10.47 -0.83 3.45
CA CYS A 63 -10.47 -1.27 2.05
C CYS A 63 -9.25 -2.16 1.75
N TYR A 64 -8.85 -2.97 2.73
CA TYR A 64 -7.73 -3.89 2.64
C TYR A 64 -7.91 -4.92 1.51
N ARG A 65 -6.80 -5.25 0.85
CA ARG A 65 -6.69 -6.34 -0.13
C ARG A 65 -5.42 -7.14 0.10
N GLU A 66 -5.59 -8.43 0.37
CA GLU A 66 -4.49 -9.32 0.76
C GLU A 66 -3.45 -9.51 -0.35
N ASP A 67 -3.90 -9.69 -1.59
CA ASP A 67 -3.02 -9.86 -2.76
C ASP A 67 -2.10 -8.66 -2.98
N LEU A 68 -2.67 -7.45 -2.91
CA LEU A 68 -1.93 -6.21 -2.99
C LEU A 68 -0.98 -6.03 -1.79
N PHE A 69 -1.45 -6.34 -0.58
CA PHE A 69 -0.63 -6.24 0.62
C PHE A 69 0.64 -7.10 0.52
N ARG A 70 0.49 -8.37 0.14
CA ARG A 70 1.62 -9.30 -0.03
C ARG A 70 2.60 -8.80 -1.09
N ALA A 71 2.10 -8.42 -2.27
CA ALA A 71 2.93 -7.94 -3.36
C ALA A 71 3.67 -6.64 -3.03
N ALA A 72 2.98 -5.70 -2.35
CA ALA A 72 3.56 -4.43 -1.94
C ALA A 72 4.61 -4.62 -0.82
N LEU A 73 4.41 -5.55 0.11
CA LEU A 73 5.39 -5.88 1.14
C LEU A 73 6.65 -6.49 0.52
N GLU A 74 6.51 -7.40 -0.44
CA GLU A 74 7.64 -7.98 -1.17
C GLU A 74 8.42 -6.88 -1.91
N ALA A 75 7.72 -6.01 -2.63
CA ALA A 75 8.32 -4.86 -3.30
C ALA A 75 9.05 -3.94 -2.29
N TYR A 76 8.43 -3.67 -1.13
CA TYR A 76 9.02 -2.86 -0.09
C TYR A 76 10.31 -3.48 0.45
N ILE A 77 10.36 -4.78 0.71
CA ILE A 77 11.55 -5.49 1.19
C ILE A 77 12.66 -5.41 0.13
N LYS A 78 12.32 -5.66 -1.14
CA LYS A 78 13.27 -5.61 -2.26
C LYS A 78 13.88 -4.22 -2.46
N ILE A 79 13.12 -3.15 -2.24
CA ILE A 79 13.61 -1.76 -2.34
C ILE A 79 14.28 -1.32 -1.03
N GLY A 80 13.81 -1.84 0.11
CA GLY A 80 14.23 -1.56 1.47
C GLY A 80 15.65 -2.00 1.78
N SER A 81 16.05 -3.15 1.24
CA SER A 81 17.40 -3.74 1.37
C SER A 81 18.54 -2.83 0.87
N ILE A 82 18.22 -1.77 0.12
CA ILE A 82 19.19 -0.85 -0.49
C ILE A 82 19.39 0.45 0.36
N GLY A 83 18.53 0.76 1.33
CA GLY A 83 18.32 2.15 1.81
C GLY A 83 18.74 2.56 3.24
N GLY A 84 19.09 1.63 4.13
CA GLY A 84 19.56 1.94 5.50
C GLY A 84 18.53 2.61 6.45
N SER A 85 19.01 3.12 7.60
CA SER A 85 18.23 3.54 8.78
C SER A 85 17.29 4.75 8.59
N ARG A 86 17.42 5.53 7.50
CA ARG A 86 16.55 6.69 7.21
C ARG A 86 15.09 6.33 6.88
N ARG A 87 14.71 5.05 6.90
CA ARG A 87 13.37 4.55 6.54
C ARG A 87 12.55 3.99 7.71
N ALA A 88 13.01 4.11 8.96
CA ALA A 88 12.32 3.57 10.14
C ALA A 88 10.83 4.00 10.24
N ASN A 89 10.54 5.28 9.98
CA ASN A 89 9.16 5.78 10.01
C ASN A 89 8.25 5.15 8.94
N MET A 90 8.79 4.72 7.79
CA MET A 90 8.00 4.03 6.76
C MET A 90 7.77 2.57 7.13
N MET A 91 8.78 1.95 7.74
CA MET A 91 8.64 0.59 8.27
C MET A 91 7.54 0.52 9.33
N ASN A 92 7.46 1.49 10.24
CA ASN A 92 6.40 1.53 11.26
C ASN A 92 4.99 1.54 10.66
N ARG A 93 4.78 2.19 9.51
CA ARG A 93 3.48 2.24 8.82
C ARG A 93 3.15 0.91 8.14
N VAL A 94 4.15 0.26 7.56
CA VAL A 94 3.99 -1.09 6.98
C VAL A 94 3.72 -2.13 8.08
N ILE A 95 4.46 -2.08 9.19
CA ILE A 95 4.23 -2.92 10.37
C ILE A 95 2.84 -2.67 10.94
N PHE A 96 2.39 -1.42 11.03
CA PHE A 96 1.04 -1.08 11.47
C PHE A 96 -0.03 -1.78 10.63
N SER A 97 0.03 -1.66 9.29
CA SER A 97 -0.89 -2.37 8.40
C SER A 97 -0.81 -3.88 8.58
N ALA A 98 0.40 -4.44 8.72
CA ALA A 98 0.60 -5.87 8.92
C ALA A 98 -0.05 -6.37 10.22
N VAL A 99 0.11 -5.64 11.33
CA VAL A 99 -0.43 -6.01 12.65
C VAL A 99 -1.95 -6.02 12.63
N LEU A 100 -2.58 -5.05 11.97
CA LEU A 100 -4.04 -4.95 11.93
C LEU A 100 -4.67 -6.00 11.00
N GLU A 101 -4.09 -6.20 9.82
CA GLU A 101 -4.73 -6.99 8.76
C GLU A 101 -4.29 -8.47 8.77
N THR A 102 -3.08 -8.73 9.28
CA THR A 102 -2.48 -10.06 9.30
C THR A 102 -1.73 -10.30 10.62
N PRO A 103 -2.43 -10.26 11.78
CA PRO A 103 -1.81 -10.39 13.10
C PRO A 103 -1.02 -11.69 13.27
N SER A 104 -1.39 -12.75 12.54
CA SER A 104 -0.68 -14.04 12.53
C SER A 104 0.76 -13.96 12.03
N LEU A 105 1.16 -12.92 11.30
CA LEU A 105 2.55 -12.69 10.92
C LEU A 105 3.48 -12.44 12.12
N PHE A 106 2.90 -12.09 13.27
CA PHE A 106 3.62 -11.78 14.49
C PHE A 106 3.44 -12.83 15.59
N GLU A 107 2.67 -13.90 15.33
CA GLU A 107 2.56 -15.02 16.26
C GLU A 107 3.93 -15.70 16.41
N GLY A 108 4.48 -15.69 17.64
CA GLY A 108 5.78 -16.28 17.95
C GLY A 108 6.99 -15.35 17.76
N VAL A 109 6.78 -14.07 17.44
CA VAL A 109 7.82 -13.04 17.56
C VAL A 109 7.89 -12.60 19.03
N PRO A 110 9.04 -12.75 19.73
CA PRO A 110 9.17 -12.45 21.16
C PRO A 110 9.04 -10.96 21.51
#